data_AF-A0A2S7JIE1-F1
#
_entry.id   AF-A0A2S7JIE1-F1
#
_cell.length_a   1.000
_cell.length_b   1.000
_cell.length_c   1.000
_cell.angle_alpha   90.00
_cell.angle_beta   90.00
_cell.angle_gamma   90.00
#
_symmetry.space_group_name_H-M   'P 1'
#
loop_
_entity.id
_entity.type
_entity.pdbx_description
1 polymer ?
#
loop_
_entity_poly.entity_id
_entity_poly.type
_entity_poly.pdbx_seq_one_letter_code
_entity_poly.pdbx_strand_id
1 'polypeptide(L)' 'MANPASVHCINAGGKLTIQRTQQGEFGMCQLPSGKVCEEWALFRGECL' A
#
# COMPACT_ATOMS: atom_id res chain seq x y z
N MET A 1 15.18 -2.91 7.83
CA MET A 1 14.16 -1.88 8.15
C MET A 1 12.91 -2.21 7.33
N ALA A 2 11.72 -2.24 7.92
CA ALA A 2 10.47 -2.46 7.17
C ALA A 2 10.08 -1.17 6.42
N ASN A 3 9.46 -1.30 5.23
CA ASN A 3 8.93 -0.16 4.51
C ASN A 3 7.78 0.48 5.32
N PRO A 4 7.85 1.78 5.67
CA PRO A 4 6.82 2.44 6.48
C PRO A 4 5.45 2.46 5.81
N ALA A 5 5.37 2.57 4.48
CA ALA A 5 4.10 2.51 3.74
C ALA A 5 3.48 1.10 3.82
N SER A 6 4.30 0.07 3.69
CA SER A 6 3.90 -1.33 3.86
C SER A 6 3.36 -1.59 5.28
N VAL A 7 4.05 -1.10 6.31
CA VAL A 7 3.62 -1.20 7.71
C VAL A 7 2.32 -0.44 7.94
N HIS A 8 2.18 0.75 7.36
CA HIS A 8 0.95 1.53 7.46
C HIS A 8 -0.25 0.81 6.84
N CYS A 9 -0.08 0.16 5.68
CA CYS A 9 -1.12 -0.67 5.08
C CYS A 9 -1.59 -1.78 6.02
N ILE A 10 -0.66 -2.52 6.61
CA ILE A 10 -0.96 -3.63 7.53
C ILE A 10 -1.66 -3.11 8.80
N ASN A 11 -1.20 -1.99 9.36
CA ASN A 11 -1.80 -1.36 10.54
C ASN A 11 -3.22 -0.83 10.26
N ALA A 12 -3.52 -0.43 9.02
CA ALA A 12 -4.87 -0.06 8.58
C ALA A 12 -5.80 -1.27 8.39
N GLY A 13 -5.34 -2.49 8.72
CA GLY A 13 -6.07 -3.73 8.48
C GLY A 13 -6.09 -4.16 7.01
N GLY A 14 -5.26 -3.53 6.18
CA GLY A 14 -5.17 -3.82 4.76
C GLY A 14 -4.29 -5.02 4.43
N LYS A 15 -4.47 -5.53 3.22
CA LYS A 15 -3.62 -6.55 2.61
C LYS A 15 -2.68 -5.89 1.61
N LEU A 16 -1.38 -6.01 1.87
CA LEU A 16 -0.33 -5.53 0.96
C LEU A 16 -0.06 -6.57 -0.14
N THR A 17 0.03 -6.11 -1.39
CA THR A 17 0.48 -6.88 -2.55
C THR A 17 1.59 -6.11 -3.25
N ILE A 18 2.71 -6.76 -3.56
CA ILE A 18 3.79 -6.14 -4.33
C ILE A 18 3.52 -6.36 -5.83
N GLN A 19 3.49 -5.27 -6.58
CA GLN A 19 3.40 -5.28 -8.03
C GLN A 19 4.81 -5.06 -8.61
N ARG A 20 5.14 -5.83 -9.65
CA ARG A 20 6.41 -5.73 -10.37
C ARG A 20 6.16 -5.22 -11.77
N THR A 21 6.93 -4.23 -12.19
CA THR A 21 6.92 -3.70 -13.55
C THR A 21 8.35 -3.65 -14.10
N GLN A 22 8.50 -3.32 -15.38
CA GLN A 22 9.82 -3.08 -15.96
C GLN A 22 10.54 -1.87 -15.31
N GLN A 23 9.82 -1.01 -14.60
CA GLN A 23 10.33 0.21 -13.96
C GLN A 23 10.67 0.00 -12.48
N GLY A 24 10.30 -1.13 -11.89
CA GLY A 24 10.58 -1.44 -10.49
C GLY A 24 9.42 -2.18 -9.79
N GLU A 25 9.46 -2.19 -8.46
CA GLU A 25 8.41 -2.76 -7.62
C GLU A 25 7.69 -1.65 -6.84
N PHE A 26 6.39 -1.79 -6.65
CA PHE A 26 5.60 -0.91 -5.77
C PHE A 26 4.53 -1.71 -5.01
N GLY A 27 4.19 -1.27 -3.81
CA GLY A 27 3.14 -1.88 -3.01
C GLY A 27 1.75 -1.34 -3.36
N MET A 28 0.78 -2.24 -3.39
CA MET A 28 -0.64 -1.94 -3.44
C MET A 28 -1.30 -2.42 -2.15
N CYS A 29 -2.03 -1.55 -1.48
CA CYS A 29 -2.78 -1.83 -0.27
C CYS A 29 -4.27 -1.99 -0.58
N GLN A 30 -4.82 -3.16 -0.29
CA GLN A 30 -6.27 -3.40 -0.31
C GLN A 30 -6.82 -3.27 1.11
N LEU A 31 -7.62 -2.23 1.35
CA LEU A 31 -8.25 -1.95 2.65
C LEU A 31 -9.49 -2.83 2.89
N PRO A 32 -9.93 -3.00 4.16
CA PRO A 32 -11.14 -3.76 4.50
C PRO A 32 -12.42 -3.23 3.84
N SER A 33 -12.46 -1.94 3.48
CA SER A 33 -13.55 -1.33 2.72
C SER A 33 -13.63 -1.80 1.27
N GLY A 34 -12.66 -2.60 0.81
CA GLY A 34 -12.50 -3.01 -0.59
C GLY A 34 -11.71 -2.01 -1.43
N LYS A 35 -11.40 -0.83 -0.89
CA LYS A 35 -10.62 0.20 -1.56
C LYS A 35 -9.18 -0.27 -1.79
N VAL A 36 -8.64 -0.01 -2.96
CA VAL A 36 -7.25 -0.31 -3.30
C VAL A 36 -6.48 0.98 -3.56
N CYS A 37 -5.35 1.14 -2.88
CA CYS A 37 -4.46 2.30 -2.96
C CYS A 37 -3.04 1.83 -3.25
N GLU A 38 -2.25 2.63 -3.94
CA GLU A 38 -0.79 2.47 -3.88
C GLU A 38 -0.32 2.77 -2.43
N GLU A 39 0.66 2.02 -1.92
CA GLU A 39 1.02 2.04 -0.50
C GLU A 39 1.49 3.42 -0.03
N TRP A 40 2.24 4.15 -0.86
CA TRP A 40 2.72 5.48 -0.53
C TRP A 40 1.63 6.54 -0.64
N ALA A 41 0.73 6.43 -1.62
CA ALA A 41 -0.46 7.27 -1.71
C ALA A 41 -1.35 7.11 -0.48
N LEU A 42 -1.51 5.88 0.04
CA LEU A 42 -2.20 5.64 1.30
C LEU A 42 -1.45 6.28 2.49
N PHE A 43 -0.14 6.08 2.57
CA PHE A 43 0.69 6.62 3.66
C PHE A 43 0.66 8.15 3.72
N ARG A 44 0.61 8.83 2.56
CA ARG A 44 0.52 10.30 2.47
C ARG A 44 -0.92 10.84 2.57
N GLY A 45 -1.93 9.98 2.63
CA GLY A 45 -3.34 10.40 2.62
C GLY A 45 -3.84 10.93 1.27
N GLU A 46 -3.12 10.64 0.19
CA GLU A 46 -3.48 11.02 -1.19
C GLU A 46 -4.53 10.07 -1.79
N CYS A 47 -4.79 8.96 -1.12
CA CYS A 47 -5.83 8.01 -1.48
C CYS A 47 -7.03 8.15 -0.53
N LEU A 48 -8.02 9.01 -0.88
CA LEU A 48 -9.28 9.28 -0.14
C LEU A 48 -10.49 8.47 -0.60
#